data_AF-Q0KFL1-F1
#
_entry.id   AF-Q0KFL1-F1
#
_cell.length_a   1.000
_cell.length_b   1.000
_cell.length_c   1.000
_cell.angle_alpha   90.00
_cell.angle_beta   90.00
_cell.angle_gamma   90.00
#
_symmetry.space_group_name_H-M   'P 1'
#
loop_
_entity.id
_entity.type
_entity.pdbx_description
1 polymer ?
#
loop_
_entity_poly.entity_id
_entity_poly.type
_entity_poly.pdbx_seq_one_letter_code
_entity_poly.pdbx_strand_id
1 'polypeptide(L)'
;MAARTAAKAASRTAATSEATPKARSRKAATSTEPVRVGIGGWNFAPWRDNFYPAGLAQARELAYASRHLSAIEINSTYHGTQKRTSFAKWRDDTPDDFVFAVKASRFATNRRVLAESGESIERFIDSGIAELGRKLGPVVWQFAPTKQFDAEDFEAFLQLLPDSVEGVKLRHVLEVRHDSFQSPDYLKLARKYKAATVFTDSPKFPSMADLTADFVYARLMASSAKLKAGYAPRDLDAWAARVRTWAQGHQPDDLPTVEDRKTAARKREVFVFFINGAKERAPAAAQALLERLDWTPPADD
;
A
#
# COMPACT_ATOMS: atom_id res chain seq x y z
N MET A 1 -90.33 0.91 -31.77
CA MET A 1 -90.55 2.33 -31.42
C MET A 1 -89.25 2.91 -30.92
N ALA A 2 -88.84 4.05 -31.53
CA ALA A 2 -87.84 5.06 -31.13
C ALA A 2 -86.45 4.57 -30.64
N ALA A 3 -85.34 4.66 -31.40
CA ALA A 3 -84.65 5.83 -32.01
C ALA A 3 -83.94 6.76 -31.01
N ARG A 4 -82.60 6.75 -31.02
CA ARG A 4 -81.64 7.90 -31.18
C ARG A 4 -80.28 7.57 -30.53
N THR A 5 -79.19 7.42 -31.29
CA THR A 5 -78.20 8.44 -31.75
C THR A 5 -77.26 8.98 -30.67
N ALA A 6 -75.96 8.62 -30.75
CA ALA A 6 -74.76 9.43 -30.38
C ALA A 6 -73.49 8.60 -30.71
N ALA A 7 -72.71 8.93 -31.74
CA ALA A 7 -71.60 9.91 -31.75
C ALA A 7 -70.25 9.38 -31.17
N LYS A 8 -69.39 8.91 -32.09
CA LYS A 8 -67.97 9.29 -32.32
C LYS A 8 -67.07 9.59 -31.10
N ALA A 9 -66.03 8.78 -30.91
CA ALA A 9 -64.66 9.26 -30.63
C ALA A 9 -63.62 8.14 -30.83
N ALA A 10 -62.76 8.31 -31.83
CA ALA A 10 -61.53 7.54 -31.96
C ALA A 10 -60.52 8.04 -30.92
N SER A 11 -60.06 7.15 -30.05
CA SER A 11 -58.97 7.43 -29.10
C SER A 11 -57.63 7.29 -29.81
N ARG A 12 -56.96 8.43 -30.05
CA ARG A 12 -55.55 8.51 -30.39
C ARG A 12 -54.73 8.29 -29.13
N THR A 13 -54.03 7.17 -29.04
CA THR A 13 -52.99 6.94 -28.03
C THR A 13 -51.78 7.81 -28.36
N ALA A 14 -51.54 8.83 -27.54
CA ALA A 14 -50.32 9.64 -27.59
C ALA A 14 -49.17 8.84 -26.97
N ALA A 15 -48.16 8.52 -27.77
CA ALA A 15 -46.89 8.00 -27.28
C ALA A 15 -46.07 9.15 -26.68
N THR A 16 -45.96 9.19 -25.35
CA THR A 16 -45.00 10.03 -24.64
C THR A 16 -43.61 9.41 -24.77
N SER A 17 -42.78 10.04 -25.59
CA SER A 17 -41.34 9.83 -25.71
C SER A 17 -40.65 10.33 -24.44
N GLU A 18 -40.32 9.44 -23.51
CA GLU A 18 -39.43 9.74 -22.39
C GLU A 18 -37.98 9.83 -22.90
N ALA A 19 -37.41 11.02 -22.80
CA ALA A 19 -36.04 11.31 -23.18
C ALA A 19 -35.05 10.72 -22.16
N THR A 20 -34.21 9.81 -22.63
CA THR A 20 -33.08 9.24 -21.87
C THR A 20 -32.12 10.36 -21.44
N PRO A 21 -31.74 10.45 -20.15
CA PRO A 21 -30.79 11.47 -19.71
C PRO A 21 -29.40 11.15 -20.28
N LYS A 22 -28.85 12.13 -21.02
CA LYS A 22 -27.49 12.10 -21.57
C LYS A 22 -26.47 11.89 -20.45
N ALA A 23 -25.73 10.79 -20.54
CA ALA A 23 -24.57 10.52 -19.71
C ALA A 23 -23.58 11.68 -19.79
N ARG A 24 -23.25 12.28 -18.65
CA ARG A 24 -22.12 13.22 -18.55
C ARG A 24 -20.85 12.43 -18.80
N SER A 25 -20.14 12.80 -19.87
CA SER A 25 -18.78 12.35 -20.16
C SER A 25 -17.89 12.60 -18.94
N ARG A 26 -17.55 11.54 -18.21
CA ARG A 26 -16.48 11.55 -17.22
C ARG A 26 -15.19 11.72 -18.00
N LYS A 27 -14.57 12.89 -17.91
CA LYS A 27 -13.21 13.14 -18.42
C LYS A 27 -12.35 11.95 -18.02
N ALA A 28 -11.78 11.23 -18.99
CA ALA A 28 -10.91 10.10 -18.73
C ALA A 28 -9.78 10.58 -17.82
N ALA A 29 -9.76 10.11 -16.57
CA ALA A 29 -8.62 10.28 -15.71
C ALA A 29 -7.45 9.59 -16.41
N THR A 30 -6.44 10.37 -16.80
CA THR A 30 -5.17 9.84 -17.26
C THR A 30 -4.69 8.85 -16.20
N SER A 31 -4.67 7.56 -16.51
CA SER A 31 -4.32 6.52 -15.54
C SER A 31 -2.89 6.72 -15.06
N THR A 32 -2.73 7.39 -13.92
CA THR A 32 -1.54 7.27 -13.09
C THR A 32 -1.55 5.86 -12.52
N GLU A 33 -0.39 5.22 -12.45
CA GLU A 33 -0.26 3.98 -11.68
C GLU A 33 -0.80 4.20 -10.26
N PRO A 34 -1.39 3.17 -9.60
CA PRO A 34 -2.12 3.37 -8.36
C PRO A 34 -1.25 3.97 -7.24
N VAL A 35 -1.84 4.84 -6.42
CA VAL A 35 -1.24 5.28 -5.17
C VAL A 35 -1.93 4.57 -4.02
N ARG A 36 -1.15 3.86 -3.21
CA ARG A 36 -1.57 3.01 -2.11
C ARG A 36 -1.13 3.64 -0.81
N VAL A 37 -2.07 4.17 -0.02
CA VAL A 37 -1.78 4.81 1.26
C VAL A 37 -2.47 4.05 2.37
N GLY A 38 -1.72 3.81 3.45
CA GLY A 38 -2.15 2.89 4.48
C GLY A 38 -1.43 3.04 5.81
N ILE A 39 -1.63 2.03 6.63
CA ILE A 39 -1.11 1.91 7.98
C ILE A 39 -0.48 0.52 8.20
N GLY A 40 0.34 0.39 9.24
CA GLY A 40 0.98 -0.86 9.62
C GLY A 40 0.15 -1.67 10.61
N GLY A 41 -0.73 -2.53 10.11
CA GLY A 41 -1.67 -3.36 10.90
C GLY A 41 -3.00 -2.65 11.20
N TRP A 42 -3.97 -3.36 11.76
CA TRP A 42 -5.31 -2.82 12.07
C TRP A 42 -5.79 -3.10 13.51
N ASN A 43 -5.25 -4.10 14.20
CA ASN A 43 -5.71 -4.46 15.55
C ASN A 43 -4.92 -3.74 16.64
N PHE A 44 -5.10 -2.43 16.80
CA PHE A 44 -4.46 -1.65 17.88
C PHE A 44 -5.49 -1.07 18.83
N ALA A 45 -5.37 -1.38 20.12
CA ALA A 45 -6.34 -0.95 21.14
C ALA A 45 -6.57 0.58 21.18
N PRO A 46 -5.54 1.45 21.10
CA PRO A 46 -5.75 2.90 21.10
C PRO A 46 -6.59 3.43 19.93
N TRP A 47 -6.74 2.65 18.85
CA TRP A 47 -7.52 3.08 17.69
C TRP A 47 -9.04 2.94 17.88
N ARG A 48 -9.47 2.21 18.91
CA ARG A 48 -10.89 2.06 19.26
C ARG A 48 -11.51 3.34 19.83
N ASP A 49 -10.66 4.26 20.28
CA ASP A 49 -11.07 5.52 20.86
C ASP A 49 -10.90 6.71 19.90
N ASN A 50 -10.30 6.51 18.73
CA ASN A 50 -9.95 7.63 17.85
C ASN A 50 -10.06 7.38 16.33
N PHE A 51 -10.27 6.14 15.88
CA PHE A 51 -10.37 5.78 14.47
C PHE A 51 -11.58 4.89 14.20
N TYR A 52 -11.79 3.86 15.01
CA TYR A 52 -12.95 2.98 14.90
C TYR A 52 -14.19 3.61 15.55
N PRO A 53 -15.40 3.34 15.03
CA PRO A 53 -16.64 3.74 15.68
C PRO A 53 -16.78 3.07 17.04
N ALA A 54 -17.38 3.77 17.99
CA ALA A 54 -17.66 3.23 19.31
C ALA A 54 -18.49 1.93 19.21
N GLY A 55 -18.06 0.88 19.91
CA GLY A 55 -18.73 -0.42 19.91
C GLY A 55 -18.47 -1.29 18.68
N LEU A 56 -17.60 -0.89 17.74
CA LEU A 56 -17.23 -1.75 16.62
C LEU A 56 -16.60 -3.06 17.13
N ALA A 57 -17.18 -4.19 16.72
CA ALA A 57 -16.62 -5.50 17.03
C ALA A 57 -15.23 -5.65 16.42
N GLN A 58 -14.26 -6.17 17.18
CA GLN A 58 -12.87 -6.32 16.72
C GLN A 58 -12.76 -7.08 15.39
N ALA A 59 -13.60 -8.10 15.17
CA ALA A 59 -13.63 -8.89 13.94
C ALA A 59 -14.01 -8.06 12.69
N ARG A 60 -14.57 -6.85 12.86
CA ARG A 60 -14.93 -5.91 11.78
C ARG A 60 -13.92 -4.77 11.61
N GLU A 61 -12.86 -4.70 12.41
CA GLU A 61 -11.85 -3.63 12.33
C GLU A 61 -11.17 -3.58 10.94
N LEU A 62 -10.89 -4.74 10.32
CA LEU A 62 -10.35 -4.79 8.95
C LEU A 62 -11.35 -4.28 7.91
N ALA A 63 -12.59 -4.77 8.00
CA ALA A 63 -13.67 -4.37 7.12
C ALA A 63 -14.01 -2.87 7.27
N TYR A 64 -13.75 -2.26 8.42
CA TYR A 64 -13.86 -0.82 8.57
C TYR A 64 -12.64 -0.09 8.00
N ALA A 65 -11.43 -0.50 8.42
CA ALA A 65 -10.19 0.19 8.06
C ALA A 65 -9.95 0.20 6.54
N SER A 66 -10.27 -0.90 5.87
CA SER A 66 -10.09 -1.05 4.41
C SER A 66 -11.03 -0.19 3.57
N ARG A 67 -12.08 0.39 4.15
CA ARG A 67 -12.96 1.38 3.47
C ARG A 67 -12.47 2.81 3.65
N HIS A 68 -11.53 3.03 4.57
CA HIS A 68 -10.98 4.36 4.87
C HIS A 68 -9.54 4.53 4.35
N LEU A 69 -8.97 3.48 3.74
CA LEU A 69 -7.59 3.40 3.29
C LEU A 69 -7.53 2.59 1.99
N SER A 70 -6.48 2.75 1.20
CA SER A 70 -6.30 1.97 -0.04
C SER A 70 -5.32 0.80 0.11
N ALA A 71 -4.57 0.75 1.20
CA ALA A 71 -3.73 -0.40 1.54
C ALA A 71 -3.51 -0.55 3.05
N ILE A 72 -3.07 -1.74 3.47
CA ILE A 72 -2.57 -2.02 4.83
C ILE A 72 -1.32 -2.89 4.74
N GLU A 73 -0.33 -2.62 5.59
CA GLU A 73 0.80 -3.51 5.77
C GLU A 73 0.54 -4.51 6.90
N ILE A 74 0.50 -5.81 6.59
CA ILE A 74 0.36 -6.90 7.54
C ILE A 74 1.66 -7.04 8.34
N ASN A 75 1.58 -6.81 9.65
CA ASN A 75 2.73 -6.88 10.56
C ASN A 75 2.74 -8.15 11.44
N SER A 76 1.61 -8.81 11.62
CA SER A 76 1.51 -10.01 12.47
C SER A 76 2.41 -11.16 11.99
N THR A 77 2.63 -11.24 10.67
CA THR A 77 3.52 -12.20 10.00
C THR A 77 5.00 -12.08 10.40
N TYR A 78 5.44 -10.92 10.89
CA TYR A 78 6.81 -10.72 11.37
C TYR A 78 7.14 -11.63 12.56
N HIS A 79 6.14 -11.93 13.41
CA HIS A 79 6.30 -12.71 14.62
C HIS A 79 5.97 -14.20 14.42
N GLY A 80 5.11 -14.53 13.47
CA GLY A 80 4.72 -15.91 13.18
C GLY A 80 3.82 -16.01 11.95
N THR A 81 3.78 -17.18 11.34
CA THR A 81 2.93 -17.44 10.17
C THR A 81 1.45 -17.35 10.52
N GLN A 82 0.64 -17.05 9.52
CA GLN A 82 -0.82 -17.00 9.64
C GLN A 82 -1.41 -18.23 8.93
N LYS A 83 -2.63 -18.60 9.26
CA LYS A 83 -3.32 -19.67 8.54
C LYS A 83 -3.69 -19.19 7.14
N ARG A 84 -3.63 -20.07 6.13
CA ARG A 84 -4.18 -19.83 4.77
C ARG A 84 -5.59 -19.23 4.82
N THR A 85 -6.47 -19.82 5.64
CA THR A 85 -7.84 -19.34 5.84
C THR A 85 -7.92 -17.91 6.38
N SER A 86 -6.92 -17.45 7.15
CA SER A 86 -6.86 -16.06 7.62
C SER A 86 -6.59 -15.11 6.47
N PHE A 87 -5.63 -15.43 5.59
CA PHE A 87 -5.32 -14.63 4.40
C PHE A 87 -6.52 -14.58 3.44
N ALA A 88 -7.15 -15.72 3.17
CA ALA A 88 -8.36 -15.79 2.34
C ALA A 88 -9.48 -14.92 2.94
N LYS A 89 -9.71 -15.01 4.26
CA LYS A 89 -10.68 -14.15 4.93
C LYS A 89 -10.34 -12.66 4.81
N TRP A 90 -9.08 -12.26 4.98
CA TRP A 90 -8.67 -10.86 4.84
C TRP A 90 -8.83 -10.35 3.40
N ARG A 91 -8.57 -11.20 2.41
CA ARG A 91 -8.87 -10.89 1.00
C ARG A 91 -10.37 -10.62 0.83
N ASP A 92 -11.22 -11.48 1.37
CA ASP A 92 -12.67 -11.42 1.14
C ASP A 92 -13.36 -10.30 1.96
N ASP A 93 -12.82 -9.95 3.13
CA ASP A 93 -13.36 -8.89 3.99
C ASP A 93 -13.01 -7.45 3.53
N THR A 94 -12.25 -7.28 2.44
CA THR A 94 -11.78 -5.97 1.96
C THR A 94 -12.30 -5.63 0.56
N PRO A 95 -12.35 -4.34 0.18
CA PRO A 95 -12.73 -3.92 -1.18
C PRO A 95 -11.86 -4.54 -2.26
N ASP A 96 -12.43 -4.61 -3.46
CA ASP A 96 -11.85 -5.31 -4.60
C ASP A 96 -10.50 -4.76 -5.06
N ASP A 97 -10.29 -3.44 -4.92
CA ASP A 97 -9.08 -2.72 -5.28
C ASP A 97 -8.09 -2.55 -4.13
N PHE A 98 -8.42 -3.05 -2.93
CA PHE A 98 -7.59 -2.95 -1.75
C PHE A 98 -6.34 -3.83 -1.83
N VAL A 99 -5.20 -3.35 -1.33
CA VAL A 99 -3.92 -4.08 -1.39
C VAL A 99 -3.32 -4.28 0.00
N PHE A 100 -2.75 -5.45 0.22
CA PHE A 100 -1.97 -5.77 1.42
C PHE A 100 -0.49 -5.83 1.09
N ALA A 101 0.33 -4.99 1.73
CA ALA A 101 1.75 -5.30 1.84
C ALA A 101 1.95 -6.31 2.97
N VAL A 102 2.94 -7.19 2.87
CA VAL A 102 3.16 -8.25 3.88
C VAL A 102 4.57 -8.16 4.44
N LYS A 103 4.69 -7.91 5.73
CA LYS A 103 5.99 -7.93 6.38
C LYS A 103 6.47 -9.36 6.57
N ALA A 104 7.63 -9.66 6.03
CA ALA A 104 8.22 -10.99 6.11
C ALA A 104 8.57 -11.39 7.54
N SER A 105 8.69 -12.70 7.77
CA SER A 105 9.07 -13.24 9.07
C SER A 105 10.46 -12.76 9.49
N ARG A 106 10.60 -12.35 10.75
CA ARG A 106 11.90 -11.98 11.33
C ARG A 106 12.95 -13.10 11.25
N PHE A 107 12.53 -14.36 11.16
CA PHE A 107 13.42 -15.50 11.06
C PHE A 107 14.18 -15.57 9.72
N ALA A 108 13.71 -14.86 8.70
CA ALA A 108 14.40 -14.74 7.42
C ALA A 108 15.44 -13.61 7.39
N THR A 109 15.27 -12.57 8.22
CA THR A 109 16.12 -11.37 8.15
C THR A 109 17.02 -11.16 9.37
N ASN A 110 16.69 -11.74 10.52
CA ASN A 110 17.51 -11.68 11.73
C ASN A 110 18.47 -12.88 11.79
N ARG A 111 19.23 -13.09 10.72
CA ARG A 111 20.27 -14.12 10.63
C ARG A 111 21.66 -13.50 10.71
N ARG A 112 22.62 -14.24 11.28
CA ARG A 112 24.03 -13.83 11.28
C ARG A 112 24.59 -13.83 9.86
N VAL A 113 24.27 -14.85 9.07
CA VAL A 113 24.57 -14.97 7.64
C VAL A 113 23.22 -15.02 6.90
N LEU A 114 22.94 -14.06 6.04
CA LEU A 114 21.66 -13.96 5.33
C LEU A 114 21.52 -15.02 4.23
N ALA A 115 22.64 -15.51 3.67
CA ALA A 115 22.64 -16.62 2.72
C ALA A 115 22.02 -17.92 3.28
N GLU A 116 21.94 -18.07 4.61
CA GLU A 116 21.34 -19.23 5.28
C GLU A 116 19.81 -19.11 5.47
N SER A 117 19.19 -18.07 4.91
CA SER A 117 17.76 -17.78 5.13
C SER A 117 16.79 -18.63 4.30
N GLY A 118 17.27 -19.52 3.42
CA GLY A 118 16.46 -20.24 2.43
C GLY A 118 15.21 -20.91 3.03
N GLU A 119 15.39 -21.77 4.02
CA GLU A 119 14.28 -22.47 4.69
C GLU A 119 13.28 -21.50 5.36
N SER A 120 13.77 -20.43 5.98
CA SER A 120 12.91 -19.40 6.58
C SER A 120 12.08 -18.65 5.54
N ILE A 121 12.67 -18.38 4.37
CA ILE A 121 12.01 -17.71 3.24
C ILE A 121 10.94 -18.62 2.67
N GLU A 122 11.29 -19.86 2.31
CA GLU A 122 10.38 -20.86 1.77
C GLU A 122 9.18 -21.07 2.70
N ARG A 123 9.42 -21.34 3.98
CA ARG A 123 8.36 -21.52 4.98
C ARG A 123 7.43 -20.31 5.10
N PHE A 124 7.96 -19.09 4.96
CA PHE A 124 7.15 -17.88 5.02
C PHE A 124 6.34 -17.69 3.73
N ILE A 125 6.97 -17.83 2.56
CA ILE A 125 6.32 -17.68 1.26
C ILE A 125 5.21 -18.72 1.08
N ASP A 126 5.44 -19.96 1.50
CA ASP A 126 4.46 -21.06 1.40
C ASP A 126 3.42 -21.07 2.52
N SER A 127 3.50 -20.11 3.46
CA SER A 127 2.57 -20.02 4.60
C SER A 127 1.12 -19.66 4.23
N GLY A 128 0.87 -19.32 2.96
CA GLY A 128 -0.45 -18.97 2.46
C GLY A 128 -0.63 -17.50 2.07
N ILE A 129 0.45 -16.72 1.93
CA ILE A 129 0.34 -15.32 1.48
C ILE A 129 -0.30 -15.22 0.09
N ALA A 130 -0.16 -16.25 -0.74
CA ALA A 130 -0.76 -16.35 -2.07
C ALA A 130 -2.31 -16.31 -2.05
N GLU A 131 -2.94 -16.67 -0.93
CA GLU A 131 -4.40 -16.61 -0.76
C GLU A 131 -4.94 -15.18 -0.88
N LEU A 132 -4.09 -14.15 -0.72
CA LEU A 132 -4.45 -12.75 -0.97
C LEU A 132 -4.67 -12.47 -2.47
N GLY A 133 -4.19 -13.34 -3.37
CA GLY A 133 -4.37 -13.24 -4.82
C GLY A 133 -3.93 -11.89 -5.37
N ARG A 134 -4.82 -11.22 -6.14
CA ARG A 134 -4.55 -9.89 -6.70
C ARG A 134 -4.32 -8.79 -5.65
N LYS A 135 -4.73 -9.02 -4.40
CA LYS A 135 -4.55 -8.10 -3.28
C LYS A 135 -3.19 -8.28 -2.60
N LEU A 136 -2.38 -9.28 -3.01
CA LEU A 136 -1.00 -9.41 -2.54
C LEU A 136 -0.13 -8.30 -3.15
N GLY A 137 0.18 -7.32 -2.31
CA GLY A 137 1.15 -6.27 -2.58
C GLY A 137 2.59 -6.71 -2.29
N PRO A 138 3.50 -5.76 -2.07
CA PRO A 138 4.91 -6.06 -1.83
C PRO A 138 5.16 -6.81 -0.51
N VAL A 139 6.16 -7.69 -0.53
CA VAL A 139 6.71 -8.38 0.64
C VAL A 139 7.89 -7.59 1.19
N VAL A 140 7.80 -7.16 2.44
CA VAL A 140 8.81 -6.31 3.09
C VAL A 140 9.75 -7.12 3.96
N TRP A 141 11.03 -7.13 3.59
CA TRP A 141 12.14 -7.74 4.30
C TRP A 141 12.84 -6.68 5.16
N GLN A 142 12.51 -6.65 6.45
CA GLN A 142 13.13 -5.72 7.40
C GLN A 142 14.35 -6.32 8.06
N PHE A 143 15.51 -5.70 7.85
CA PHE A 143 16.78 -6.09 8.46
C PHE A 143 17.01 -5.38 9.80
N ALA A 144 17.70 -6.06 10.71
CA ALA A 144 18.03 -5.49 12.01
C ALA A 144 19.05 -4.33 11.88
N PRO A 145 19.02 -3.32 12.76
CA PRO A 145 20.03 -2.25 12.77
C PRO A 145 21.46 -2.75 12.99
N THR A 146 21.65 -3.95 13.53
CA THR A 146 22.97 -4.57 13.73
C THR A 146 23.50 -5.29 12.48
N LYS A 147 22.67 -5.46 11.45
CA LYS A 147 23.09 -6.07 10.19
C LYS A 147 23.84 -5.03 9.37
N GLN A 148 25.13 -5.23 9.17
CA GLN A 148 25.91 -4.41 8.26
C GLN A 148 25.79 -4.97 6.83
N PHE A 149 25.88 -4.09 5.83
CA PHE A 149 25.96 -4.47 4.43
C PHE A 149 27.26 -5.25 4.16
N ASP A 150 27.09 -6.45 3.62
CA ASP A 150 28.11 -7.30 3.01
C ASP A 150 27.55 -7.68 1.64
N ALA A 151 28.24 -7.32 0.56
CA ALA A 151 27.69 -7.44 -0.78
C ALA A 151 27.44 -8.91 -1.18
N GLU A 152 28.32 -9.83 -0.78
CA GLU A 152 28.23 -11.24 -1.14
C GLU A 152 27.11 -11.93 -0.35
N ASP A 153 27.05 -11.73 0.98
CA ASP A 153 26.00 -12.30 1.82
C ASP A 153 24.62 -11.74 1.47
N PHE A 154 24.54 -10.44 1.17
CA PHE A 154 23.28 -9.80 0.81
C PHE A 154 22.81 -10.21 -0.59
N GLU A 155 23.71 -10.32 -1.56
CA GLU A 155 23.35 -10.84 -2.89
C GLU A 155 22.87 -12.28 -2.82
N ALA A 156 23.53 -13.14 -2.03
CA ALA A 156 23.08 -14.50 -1.79
C ALA A 156 21.66 -14.55 -1.21
N PHE A 157 21.32 -13.67 -0.26
CA PHE A 157 19.95 -13.53 0.23
C PHE A 157 18.95 -13.14 -0.87
N LEU A 158 19.30 -12.18 -1.72
CA LEU A 158 18.42 -11.75 -2.81
C LEU A 158 18.16 -12.87 -3.83
N GLN A 159 19.13 -13.75 -4.06
CA GLN A 159 18.97 -14.93 -4.94
C GLN A 159 17.97 -15.95 -4.39
N LEU A 160 17.72 -15.97 -3.08
CA LEU A 160 16.75 -16.86 -2.45
C LEU A 160 15.31 -16.35 -2.57
N LEU A 161 15.10 -15.10 -2.99
CA LEU A 161 13.77 -14.50 -3.08
C LEU A 161 13.05 -14.99 -4.36
N PRO A 162 11.89 -15.64 -4.24
CA PRO A 162 11.19 -16.18 -5.41
C PRO A 162 10.41 -15.10 -6.16
N ASP A 163 10.40 -15.17 -7.49
CA ASP A 163 9.62 -14.25 -8.35
C ASP A 163 8.09 -14.45 -8.24
N SER A 164 7.64 -15.62 -7.78
CA SER A 164 6.22 -15.94 -7.62
C SER A 164 5.98 -17.08 -6.63
N VAL A 165 4.75 -17.18 -6.13
CA VAL A 165 4.25 -18.29 -5.31
C VAL A 165 2.82 -18.62 -5.73
N GLU A 166 2.53 -19.90 -6.00
CA GLU A 166 1.19 -20.37 -6.38
C GLU A 166 0.53 -19.53 -7.51
N GLY A 167 1.34 -19.11 -8.49
CA GLY A 167 0.88 -18.30 -9.63
C GLY A 167 0.73 -16.80 -9.35
N VAL A 168 0.98 -16.34 -8.13
CA VAL A 168 0.98 -14.91 -7.77
C VAL A 168 2.40 -14.36 -7.86
N LYS A 169 2.59 -13.32 -8.69
CA LYS A 169 3.88 -12.61 -8.80
C LYS A 169 4.22 -11.91 -7.48
N LEU A 170 5.47 -12.06 -7.03
CA LEU A 170 5.98 -11.40 -5.83
C LEU A 170 6.74 -10.12 -6.20
N ARG A 171 6.68 -9.15 -5.29
CA ARG A 171 7.44 -7.90 -5.35
C ARG A 171 8.13 -7.73 -4.01
N HIS A 172 9.43 -7.46 -4.03
CA HIS A 172 10.23 -7.42 -2.81
C HIS A 172 10.61 -6.01 -2.43
N VAL A 173 10.56 -5.74 -1.14
CA VAL A 173 10.95 -4.47 -0.53
C VAL A 173 12.01 -4.75 0.52
N LEU A 174 13.07 -3.96 0.53
CA LEU A 174 14.20 -4.05 1.44
C LEU A 174 14.14 -2.88 2.43
N GLU A 175 13.92 -3.16 3.70
CA GLU A 175 13.98 -2.16 4.77
C GLU A 175 15.26 -2.36 5.57
N VAL A 176 16.31 -1.65 5.16
CA VAL A 176 17.62 -1.64 5.80
C VAL A 176 17.65 -0.61 6.92
N ARG A 177 18.42 -0.88 7.97
CA ARG A 177 18.44 -0.05 9.19
C ARG A 177 19.85 0.29 9.70
N HIS A 178 20.87 0.00 8.90
CA HIS A 178 22.27 0.30 9.20
C HIS A 178 22.87 1.13 8.07
N ASP A 179 23.66 2.15 8.42
CA ASP A 179 24.13 3.17 7.47
C ASP A 179 25.06 2.62 6.39
N SER A 180 25.73 1.47 6.63
CA SER A 180 26.57 0.84 5.60
C SER A 180 25.80 0.39 4.34
N PHE A 181 24.46 0.37 4.38
CA PHE A 181 23.63 0.17 3.20
C PHE A 181 23.44 1.42 2.33
N GLN A 182 23.79 2.62 2.81
CA GLN A 182 23.76 3.85 2.00
C GLN A 182 24.95 3.89 1.03
N SER A 183 25.01 2.93 0.11
CA SER A 183 26.11 2.77 -0.84
C SER A 183 25.62 2.47 -2.27
N PRO A 184 26.38 2.88 -3.30
CA PRO A 184 26.07 2.54 -4.69
C PRO A 184 26.01 1.03 -4.95
N ASP A 185 26.84 0.23 -4.26
CA ASP A 185 26.87 -1.22 -4.42
C ASP A 185 25.59 -1.89 -3.93
N TYR A 186 25.04 -1.45 -2.79
CA TYR A 186 23.72 -1.89 -2.34
C TYR A 186 22.63 -1.53 -3.36
N LEU A 187 22.62 -0.29 -3.86
CA LEU A 187 21.64 0.16 -4.85
C LEU A 187 21.75 -0.60 -6.17
N LYS A 188 22.96 -0.98 -6.57
CA LYS A 188 23.20 -1.84 -7.73
C LYS A 188 22.56 -3.21 -7.55
N LEU A 189 22.74 -3.85 -6.38
CA LEU A 189 22.10 -5.12 -6.06
C LEU A 189 20.57 -4.98 -6.01
N ALA A 190 20.03 -3.98 -5.30
CA ALA A 190 18.59 -3.75 -5.23
C ALA A 190 17.96 -3.62 -6.63
N ARG A 191 18.61 -2.89 -7.55
CA ARG A 191 18.19 -2.78 -8.96
C ARG A 191 18.32 -4.09 -9.73
N LYS A 192 19.42 -4.82 -9.58
CA LYS A 192 19.66 -6.12 -10.23
C LYS A 192 18.51 -7.09 -9.94
N TYR A 193 18.04 -7.10 -8.69
CA TYR A 193 16.96 -7.97 -8.22
C TYR A 193 15.58 -7.31 -8.22
N LYS A 194 15.44 -6.12 -8.82
CA LYS A 194 14.18 -5.36 -8.95
C LYS A 194 13.45 -5.16 -7.59
N ALA A 195 14.21 -5.05 -6.51
CA ALA A 195 13.69 -4.88 -5.16
C ALA A 195 13.65 -3.39 -4.81
N ALA A 196 12.51 -2.91 -4.31
CA ALA A 196 12.37 -1.52 -3.86
C ALA A 196 13.07 -1.34 -2.50
N THR A 197 13.86 -0.29 -2.33
CA THR A 197 14.33 0.10 -0.98
C THR A 197 13.26 0.93 -0.28
N VAL A 198 13.07 0.71 1.02
CA VAL A 198 12.19 1.56 1.82
C VAL A 198 12.78 2.96 1.93
N PHE A 199 12.00 3.95 1.51
CA PHE A 199 12.20 5.33 1.93
C PHE A 199 11.56 5.55 3.31
N THR A 200 12.20 6.32 4.20
CA THR A 200 11.61 6.74 5.48
C THR A 200 11.94 8.18 5.82
N ASP A 201 11.05 8.85 6.55
CA ASP A 201 11.28 10.19 7.11
C ASP A 201 11.80 10.14 8.56
N SER A 202 12.10 8.93 9.06
CA SER A 202 12.68 8.75 10.38
C SER A 202 14.13 9.24 10.39
N PRO A 203 14.54 10.11 11.33
CA PRO A 203 15.95 10.45 11.51
C PRO A 203 16.76 9.30 12.13
N LYS A 204 16.11 8.20 12.54
CA LYS A 204 16.74 7.07 13.24
C LYS A 204 17.36 6.05 12.29
N PHE A 205 16.90 5.99 11.05
CA PHE A 205 17.26 4.94 10.11
C PHE A 205 17.79 5.56 8.82
N PRO A 206 18.70 4.88 8.10
CA PRO A 206 19.14 5.33 6.79
C PRO A 206 17.94 5.47 5.86
N SER A 207 17.96 6.52 5.04
CA SER A 207 16.91 6.81 4.08
C SER A 207 17.53 7.21 2.75
N MET A 208 16.99 6.65 1.68
CA MET A 208 17.43 6.88 0.31
C MET A 208 16.22 6.85 -0.61
N ALA A 209 16.05 7.90 -1.42
CA ALA A 209 14.97 8.03 -2.40
C ALA A 209 15.34 7.48 -3.78
N ASP A 210 16.54 6.90 -3.91
CA ASP A 210 17.02 6.24 -5.13
C ASP A 210 16.03 5.16 -5.60
N LEU A 211 15.59 5.28 -6.85
CA LEU A 211 14.65 4.33 -7.42
C LEU A 211 15.37 3.02 -7.80
N THR A 212 14.94 1.92 -7.17
CA THR A 212 15.52 0.58 -7.39
C THR A 212 14.56 -0.43 -8.03
N ALA A 213 13.28 -0.09 -8.15
CA ALA A 213 12.25 -0.95 -8.75
C ALA A 213 11.27 -0.15 -9.65
N ASP A 214 10.30 -0.85 -10.23
CA ASP A 214 9.18 -0.29 -11.00
C ASP A 214 8.04 0.25 -10.10
N PHE A 215 8.22 0.20 -8.78
CA PHE A 215 7.34 0.78 -7.77
C PHE A 215 8.15 1.48 -6.67
N VAL A 216 7.47 2.31 -5.87
CA VAL A 216 8.06 3.02 -4.73
C VAL A 216 7.43 2.53 -3.44
N TYR A 217 8.23 2.43 -2.37
CA TYR A 217 7.76 2.03 -1.05
C TYR A 217 8.29 2.98 0.03
N ALA A 218 7.39 3.69 0.71
CA ALA A 218 7.70 4.61 1.78
C ALA A 218 7.05 4.16 3.10
N ARG A 219 7.83 4.18 4.18
CA ARG A 219 7.34 4.06 5.55
C ARG A 219 7.60 5.36 6.30
N LEU A 220 6.54 6.13 6.55
CA LEU A 220 6.61 7.40 7.26
C LEU A 220 6.42 7.16 8.76
N MET A 221 7.44 7.51 9.55
CA MET A 221 7.62 7.18 10.96
C MET A 221 7.83 8.38 11.88
N ALA A 222 7.84 9.61 11.35
CA ALA A 222 8.05 10.84 12.12
C ALA A 222 6.78 11.40 12.80
N SER A 223 5.73 10.59 12.93
CA SER A 223 4.44 10.99 13.52
C SER A 223 4.59 11.48 14.98
N SER A 224 3.96 12.62 15.28
CA SER A 224 3.93 13.28 16.59
C SER A 224 2.54 13.26 17.22
N ALA A 225 2.45 12.80 18.47
CA ALA A 225 1.18 12.72 19.21
C ALA A 225 0.52 14.09 19.45
N LYS A 226 1.34 15.16 19.41
CA LYS A 226 0.91 16.56 19.59
C LYS A 226 0.11 17.09 18.40
N LEU A 227 0.18 16.43 17.25
CA LEU A 227 -0.50 16.84 16.02
C LEU A 227 -1.70 15.92 15.79
N LYS A 228 -2.85 16.50 15.43
CA LYS A 228 -4.11 15.77 15.25
C LYS A 228 -3.97 14.59 14.26
N ALA A 229 -3.25 14.81 13.16
CA ALA A 229 -2.98 13.81 12.13
C ALA A 229 -1.54 13.27 12.20
N GLY A 230 -0.84 13.42 13.33
CA GLY A 230 0.56 12.98 13.47
C GLY A 230 1.58 13.87 12.76
N TYR A 231 1.17 14.60 11.72
CA TYR A 231 2.01 15.47 10.90
C TYR A 231 1.40 16.87 10.81
N ALA A 232 2.23 17.89 10.54
CA ALA A 232 1.71 19.22 10.28
C ALA A 232 1.04 19.24 8.91
N PRO A 233 0.00 20.07 8.68
CA PRO A 233 -0.67 20.14 7.39
C PRO A 233 0.28 20.36 6.20
N ARG A 234 1.24 21.27 6.36
CA ARG A 234 2.28 21.55 5.35
C ARG A 234 3.17 20.35 5.02
N ASP A 235 3.44 19.50 6.01
CA ASP A 235 4.29 18.32 5.81
C ASP A 235 3.52 17.26 5.02
N LEU A 236 2.21 17.12 5.27
CA LEU A 236 1.33 16.26 4.48
C LEU A 236 1.13 16.79 3.05
N ASP A 237 1.08 18.11 2.85
CA ASP A 237 1.04 18.72 1.50
C ASP A 237 2.33 18.40 0.73
N ALA A 238 3.49 18.52 1.39
CA ALA A 238 4.78 18.13 0.82
C ALA A 238 4.82 16.63 0.49
N TRP A 239 4.31 15.76 1.37
CA TRP A 239 4.19 14.32 1.06
C TRP A 239 3.29 14.04 -0.13
N ALA A 240 2.14 14.72 -0.23
CA ALA A 240 1.26 14.57 -1.39
C ALA A 240 1.95 14.98 -2.70
N ALA A 241 2.75 16.05 -2.68
CA ALA A 241 3.56 16.45 -3.83
C ALA A 241 4.61 15.38 -4.19
N ARG A 242 5.39 14.90 -3.22
CA ARG A 242 6.40 13.84 -3.43
C ARG A 242 5.79 12.56 -4.00
N VAL A 243 4.63 12.14 -3.48
CA VAL A 243 3.90 10.97 -3.96
C VAL A 243 3.46 11.14 -5.41
N ARG A 244 2.96 12.32 -5.80
CA ARG A 244 2.63 12.61 -7.20
C ARG A 244 3.87 12.57 -8.10
N THR A 245 4.99 13.13 -7.65
CA THR A 245 6.28 13.09 -8.37
C THR A 245 6.73 11.64 -8.62
N TRP A 246 6.70 10.80 -7.58
CA TRP A 246 6.99 9.37 -7.71
C TRP A 246 6.03 8.65 -8.66
N ALA A 247 4.72 8.90 -8.56
CA ALA A 247 3.70 8.27 -9.40
C ALA A 247 3.85 8.63 -10.88
N GLN A 248 4.31 9.85 -11.18
CA GLN A 248 4.67 10.30 -12.53
C GLN A 248 6.01 9.73 -13.02
N GLY A 249 6.79 9.14 -12.12
CA GLY A 249 8.03 8.45 -12.43
C GLY A 249 9.30 9.24 -12.19
N HIS A 250 9.19 10.36 -11.50
CA HIS A 250 10.30 11.25 -11.16
C HIS A 250 10.76 10.99 -9.72
N GLN A 251 11.94 11.50 -9.39
CA GLN A 251 12.46 11.53 -8.02
C GLN A 251 12.19 12.93 -7.45
N PRO A 252 11.68 13.07 -6.21
CA PRO A 252 11.60 14.35 -5.54
C PRO A 252 13.00 14.89 -5.23
N ASP A 253 13.25 16.15 -5.60
CA ASP A 253 14.57 16.79 -5.46
C ASP A 253 14.92 17.14 -4.00
N ASP A 254 13.94 17.09 -3.10
CA ASP A 254 14.08 17.45 -1.69
C ASP A 254 14.33 16.25 -0.77
N LEU A 255 14.49 15.05 -1.34
CA LEU A 255 14.75 13.82 -0.59
C LEU A 255 16.21 13.35 -0.76
N PRO A 256 16.80 12.73 0.27
CA PRO A 256 18.18 12.26 0.18
C PRO A 256 18.32 11.13 -0.84
N THR A 257 19.37 11.21 -1.67
CA THR A 257 19.82 10.12 -2.54
C THR A 257 21.28 9.77 -2.25
N VAL A 258 21.66 8.54 -2.56
CA VAL A 258 23.07 8.09 -2.52
C VAL A 258 23.77 8.42 -3.84
N GLU A 259 23.05 8.34 -4.97
CA GLU A 259 23.59 8.62 -6.29
C GLU A 259 22.90 9.83 -6.94
N ASP A 260 23.67 10.66 -7.65
CA ASP A 260 23.13 11.60 -8.64
C ASP A 260 22.90 10.87 -9.97
N ARG A 261 21.93 9.96 -9.96
CA ARG A 261 21.59 9.12 -11.12
C ARG A 261 20.27 9.54 -11.73
N LYS A 262 20.32 10.07 -12.95
CA LYS A 262 19.12 10.29 -13.76
C LYS A 262 18.46 8.97 -14.14
N THR A 263 17.21 8.78 -13.72
CA THR A 263 16.37 7.66 -14.13
C THR A 263 15.35 8.11 -15.16
N ALA A 264 15.15 7.32 -16.22
CA ALA A 264 14.08 7.59 -17.18
C ALA A 264 12.72 7.62 -16.46
N ALA A 265 11.92 8.64 -16.75
CA ALA A 265 10.59 8.78 -16.18
C ALA A 265 9.68 7.65 -16.70
N ARG A 266 9.16 6.85 -15.77
CA ARG A 266 8.18 5.79 -16.02
C ARG A 266 7.17 5.86 -14.90
N LYS A 267 5.86 5.81 -15.19
CA LYS A 267 4.86 5.80 -14.12
C LYS A 267 5.12 4.62 -13.17
N ARG A 268 4.88 4.82 -11.87
CA ARG A 268 5.16 3.83 -10.82
C ARG A 268 3.99 3.72 -9.86
N GLU A 269 3.67 2.50 -9.42
CA GLU A 269 2.81 2.33 -8.25
C GLU A 269 3.57 2.85 -7.02
N VAL A 270 2.89 3.59 -6.15
CA VAL A 270 3.50 4.19 -4.96
C VAL A 270 2.80 3.67 -3.71
N PHE A 271 3.55 3.07 -2.81
CA PHE A 271 3.09 2.59 -1.52
C PHE A 271 3.59 3.52 -0.41
N VAL A 272 2.68 4.05 0.40
CA VAL A 272 3.00 4.91 1.55
C VAL A 272 2.29 4.38 2.79
N PHE A 273 3.06 3.97 3.78
CA PHE A 273 2.52 3.50 5.04
C PHE A 273 2.95 4.39 6.19
N PHE A 274 1.97 4.87 6.96
CA PHE A 274 2.22 5.53 8.23
C PHE A 274 2.42 4.47 9.31
N ILE A 275 3.66 4.35 9.79
CA ILE A 275 4.08 3.27 10.69
C ILE A 275 5.08 3.86 11.67
N ASN A 276 5.00 3.50 12.96
CA ASN A 276 5.93 3.97 14.00
C ASN A 276 5.82 5.49 14.29
N GLY A 277 6.42 5.94 15.40
CA GLY A 277 6.07 7.22 16.02
C GLY A 277 4.78 7.12 16.85
N ALA A 278 4.02 8.22 16.93
CA ALA A 278 2.69 8.26 17.55
C ALA A 278 1.68 7.41 16.76
N LYS A 279 1.70 6.09 16.97
CA LYS A 279 0.93 5.09 16.21
C LYS A 279 -0.57 5.33 16.27
N GLU A 280 -1.07 5.88 17.36
CA GLU A 280 -2.45 6.32 17.53
C GLU A 280 -2.88 7.36 16.49
N ARG A 281 -1.93 8.05 15.83
CA ARG A 281 -2.20 9.03 14.77
C ARG A 281 -2.10 8.47 13.36
N ALA A 282 -1.60 7.25 13.17
CA ALA A 282 -1.34 6.71 11.84
C ALA A 282 -2.59 6.65 10.93
N PRO A 283 -3.78 6.23 11.40
CA PRO A 283 -4.98 6.26 10.56
C PRO A 283 -5.37 7.68 10.11
N ALA A 284 -5.29 8.65 11.01
CA ALA A 284 -5.60 10.05 10.71
C ALA A 284 -4.59 10.66 9.71
N ALA A 285 -3.30 10.31 9.84
CA ALA A 285 -2.26 10.73 8.90
C ALA A 285 -2.52 10.16 7.49
N ALA A 286 -2.85 8.87 7.41
CA ALA A 286 -3.13 8.19 6.16
C ALA A 286 -4.36 8.75 5.45
N GLN A 287 -5.46 8.98 6.18
CA GLN A 287 -6.66 9.63 5.63
C GLN A 287 -6.38 11.06 5.16
N ALA A 288 -5.63 11.84 5.93
CA ALA A 288 -5.29 13.21 5.56
C ALA A 288 -4.39 13.28 4.31
N LEU A 289 -3.54 12.28 4.08
CA LEU A 289 -2.77 12.16 2.84
C LEU A 289 -3.66 11.71 1.67
N LEU A 290 -4.57 10.75 1.88
CA LEU A 290 -5.52 10.30 0.84
C LEU A 290 -6.43 11.43 0.36
N GLU A 291 -6.94 12.26 1.28
CA GLU A 291 -7.73 13.45 0.95
C GLU A 291 -6.94 14.41 0.04
N ARG A 292 -5.67 14.69 0.39
CA ARG A 292 -4.78 15.52 -0.42
C ARG A 292 -4.45 14.93 -1.77
N LEU A 293 -4.63 13.63 -1.96
CA LEU A 293 -4.38 12.91 -3.20
C LEU A 293 -5.69 12.69 -4.00
N ASP A 294 -6.78 13.32 -3.58
CA ASP A 294 -8.10 13.22 -4.22
C ASP A 294 -8.60 11.76 -4.31
N TRP A 295 -8.17 10.91 -3.38
CA TRP A 295 -8.58 9.51 -3.34
C TRP A 295 -10.06 9.42 -2.93
N THR A 296 -10.81 8.61 -3.66
CA THR A 296 -12.23 8.35 -3.38
C THR A 296 -12.35 7.00 -2.67
N PRO A 297 -12.92 6.95 -1.46
CA PRO A 297 -13.26 5.70 -0.80
C PRO A 297 -14.15 4.81 -1.67
N PRO A 298 -14.07 3.47 -1.52
CA PRO A 298 -15.06 2.58 -2.11
C PRO A 298 -16.46 2.91 -1.57
N ALA A 299 -17.49 2.64 -2.36
CA ALA A 299 -18.86 2.77 -1.88
C ALA A 299 -19.10 1.81 -0.71
N ASP A 300 -19.94 2.23 0.25
CA ASP A 300 -20.42 1.32 1.28
C ASP A 300 -21.36 0.31 0.62
N ASP A 301 -20.97 -0.97 0.64
CA ASP A 301 -21.84 -2.12 0.33
C ASP A 301 -22.80 -2.40 1.49
#